data_AF-A0A699ZLZ3-F1
#
_entry.id   AF-A0A699ZLZ3-F1
#
_cell.length_a   1.000
_cell.length_b   1.000
_cell.length_c   1.000
_cell.angle_alpha   90.00
_cell.angle_beta   90.00
_cell.angle_gamma   90.00
#
_symmetry.space_group_name_H-M   'P 1'
#
loop_
_entity.id
_entity.type
_entity.pdbx_description
1 polymer ?
#
loop_
_entity_poly.entity_id
_entity_poly.type
_entity_poly.pdbx_seq_one_letter_code
_entity_poly.pdbx_strand_id
1 'polypeptide(L)'
;TAEHWQWGTLATPPSKETLDRLTSPQVTRQAEAARVVLKGDVPIGVDKRSVDTWCEPHLFNMDKSTGSPPDVFDANGQNWGFPTYNWDEMAADNFSWWQRRLRHMAQYFHAYRIDHVLGFFRIWEIPGDCVTGLQGHFKPSVPIRRSELEQRGIWDLERLTEPYIRGHLLLAMFGKMWQEVAAKYLVETSEGCFRLRPQYSSERAIMDIKVREDSPHWLVEETERVRRGLLQLRQNVCLLRDPTDKDAFYPRFNLMSSTSYKECDAGWKSALAWLHDDYYYRRQEEVWRASAMRKLPVLLGVTDMLVCGEDLGFVPACVPPVMQELGLVGLRIQRMSTEPGREFNTPSAYPYLVVASPSCHDVLTTRAWSVDGRAQPQQG
;
A
#
# COMPACT_ATOMS: atom_id res chain seq x y z
N THR A 1 22.23 0.53 -5.65
CA THR A 1 22.14 -0.94 -5.76
C THR A 1 20.97 -1.37 -4.91
N ALA A 2 19.85 -1.73 -5.55
CA ALA A 2 18.61 -2.05 -4.87
C ALA A 2 18.73 -3.41 -4.17
N GLU A 3 18.86 -3.38 -2.85
CA GLU A 3 18.60 -4.55 -2.01
C GLU A 3 17.10 -4.81 -2.05
N HIS A 4 16.69 -5.61 -3.03
CA HIS A 4 15.43 -6.34 -2.98
C HIS A 4 15.52 -7.26 -1.77
N TRP A 5 14.83 -6.91 -0.69
CA TRP A 5 14.58 -7.82 0.43
C TRP A 5 13.63 -8.92 -0.05
N GLN A 6 14.16 -9.87 -0.80
CA GLN A 6 13.54 -11.16 -0.98
C GLN A 6 13.51 -11.85 0.38
N TRP A 7 12.30 -12.26 0.78
CA TRP A 7 12.04 -13.14 1.91
C TRP A 7 13.14 -14.18 2.07
N GLY A 8 13.83 -14.11 3.23
CA GLY A 8 14.88 -15.02 3.69
C GLY A 8 15.46 -15.93 2.61
N THR A 9 16.57 -15.52 1.99
CA THR A 9 17.45 -16.46 1.32
C THR A 9 17.92 -17.46 2.38
N LEU A 10 17.31 -18.65 2.41
CA LEU A 10 17.95 -19.80 3.03
C LEU A 10 19.36 -19.85 2.42
N ALA A 11 20.39 -19.84 3.27
CA ALA A 11 21.79 -19.84 2.85
C ALA A 11 22.10 -20.97 1.85
N THR A 12 21.24 -21.99 1.82
CA THR A 12 21.15 -23.01 0.79
C THR A 12 19.68 -23.24 0.45
N PRO A 13 19.25 -23.17 -0.83
CA PRO A 13 17.91 -23.58 -1.21
C PRO A 13 17.70 -25.05 -0.81
N PRO A 14 16.54 -25.41 -0.22
CA PRO A 14 16.27 -26.78 0.19
C PRO A 14 16.36 -27.71 -1.03
N SER A 15 16.87 -28.92 -0.83
CA SER A 15 16.96 -29.90 -1.91
C SER A 15 15.57 -30.18 -2.48
N LYS A 16 15.49 -30.54 -3.76
CA LYS A 16 14.23 -30.93 -4.40
C LYS A 16 13.49 -31.99 -3.58
N GLU A 17 14.21 -32.96 -3.05
CA GLU A 17 13.65 -34.02 -2.19
C GLU A 17 13.09 -33.48 -0.86
N THR A 18 13.71 -32.45 -0.29
CA THR A 18 13.21 -31.79 0.92
C THR A 18 11.95 -30.98 0.62
N LEU A 19 11.94 -30.25 -0.50
CA LEU A 19 10.76 -29.54 -0.97
C LEU A 19 9.62 -30.51 -1.25
N ASP A 20 9.87 -31.59 -2.01
CA ASP A 20 8.89 -32.62 -2.34
C ASP A 20 8.33 -33.31 -1.09
N ARG A 21 9.12 -33.47 -0.02
CA ARG A 21 8.62 -33.97 1.27
C ARG A 21 7.77 -32.95 2.01
N LEU A 22 8.18 -31.68 2.05
CA LEU A 22 7.47 -30.60 2.75
C LEU A 22 6.16 -30.20 2.04
N THR A 23 6.10 -30.33 0.71
CA THR A 23 4.91 -30.07 -0.12
C THR A 23 4.17 -31.35 -0.46
N SER A 24 4.39 -32.44 0.28
CA SER A 24 3.61 -33.67 0.12
C SER A 24 2.39 -33.65 1.03
N PRO A 25 1.21 -34.11 0.56
CA PRO A 25 0.06 -34.39 1.43
C PRO A 25 0.37 -35.40 2.57
N GLN A 26 1.53 -36.06 2.54
CA GLN A 26 2.02 -36.88 3.65
C GLN A 26 2.23 -36.07 4.94
N VAL A 27 2.73 -34.83 4.85
CA VAL A 27 2.97 -34.00 6.05
C VAL A 27 1.64 -33.63 6.70
N THR A 28 0.64 -33.28 5.90
CA THR A 28 -0.72 -33.02 6.36
C THR A 28 -1.29 -34.23 7.12
N ARG A 29 -1.20 -35.44 6.54
CA ARG A 29 -1.67 -36.67 7.21
C ARG A 29 -0.93 -36.98 8.52
N GLN A 30 0.36 -36.70 8.60
CA GLN A 30 1.13 -36.87 9.83
C GLN A 30 0.72 -35.86 10.90
N ALA A 31 0.49 -34.60 10.50
CA ALA A 31 -0.03 -33.57 11.39
C ALA A 31 -1.42 -33.95 11.92
N GLU A 32 -2.33 -34.43 11.06
CA GLU A 32 -3.65 -34.94 11.47
C GLU A 32 -3.55 -36.08 12.48
N ALA A 33 -2.68 -37.06 12.23
CA ALA A 33 -2.43 -38.16 13.16
C ALA A 33 -1.92 -37.68 14.52
N ALA A 34 -1.17 -36.57 14.53
CA ALA A 34 -0.70 -35.90 15.74
C ALA A 34 -1.69 -34.87 16.32
N ARG A 35 -2.90 -34.74 15.75
CA ARG A 35 -3.92 -33.73 16.10
C ARG A 35 -3.40 -32.28 15.98
N VAL A 36 -2.53 -32.04 15.01
CA VAL A 36 -1.98 -30.73 14.66
C VAL A 36 -2.62 -30.25 13.36
N VAL A 37 -3.15 -29.03 13.38
CA VAL A 37 -3.67 -28.37 12.19
C VAL A 37 -2.57 -27.52 11.56
N LEU A 38 -2.32 -27.76 10.27
CA LEU A 38 -1.48 -26.91 9.43
C LEU A 38 -2.28 -25.72 8.87
N LYS A 39 -1.78 -24.51 9.14
CA LYS A 39 -2.32 -23.25 8.63
C LYS A 39 -1.34 -22.65 7.61
N GLY A 40 -1.76 -22.54 6.36
CA GLY A 40 -1.01 -21.89 5.29
C GLY A 40 -1.16 -20.37 5.30
N ASP A 41 -0.43 -19.69 4.41
CA ASP A 41 -0.52 -18.25 4.19
C ASP A 41 -0.66 -17.96 2.70
N VAL A 42 -1.59 -17.08 2.34
CA VAL A 42 -1.94 -16.72 0.97
C VAL A 42 -1.60 -15.26 0.75
N PRO A 43 -0.45 -14.95 0.12
CA PRO A 43 -0.10 -13.58 -0.23
C PRO A 43 -1.22 -12.90 -1.01
N ILE A 44 -1.51 -11.64 -0.72
CA ILE A 44 -2.57 -10.89 -1.42
C ILE A 44 -2.24 -10.67 -2.90
N GLY A 45 -0.98 -10.72 -3.31
CA GLY A 45 -0.54 -10.47 -4.67
C GLY A 45 0.54 -11.43 -5.16
N VAL A 46 0.95 -11.24 -6.42
CA VAL A 46 2.01 -12.02 -7.09
C VAL A 46 2.95 -11.08 -7.83
N ASP A 47 4.25 -11.38 -7.85
CA ASP A 47 5.26 -10.52 -8.48
C ASP A 47 4.96 -10.24 -9.97
N LYS A 48 5.33 -9.06 -10.47
CA LYS A 48 5.16 -8.67 -11.89
C LYS A 48 5.92 -9.56 -12.88
N ARG A 49 6.87 -10.36 -12.39
CA ARG A 49 7.69 -11.31 -13.14
C ARG A 49 7.38 -12.76 -12.76
N SER A 50 6.25 -13.01 -12.11
CA SER A 50 5.80 -14.36 -11.76
C SER A 50 5.29 -15.14 -12.98
N VAL A 51 5.19 -16.46 -12.83
CA VAL A 51 4.54 -17.31 -13.83
C VAL A 51 3.06 -16.96 -14.00
N ASP A 52 2.37 -16.56 -12.92
CA ASP A 52 0.96 -16.16 -12.97
C ASP A 52 0.75 -14.94 -13.87
N THR A 53 1.59 -13.91 -13.70
CA THR A 53 1.52 -12.68 -14.51
C THR A 53 2.00 -12.89 -15.94
N TRP A 54 2.84 -13.91 -16.19
CA TRP A 54 3.21 -14.32 -17.54
C TRP A 54 2.11 -15.11 -18.25
N CYS A 55 1.47 -16.05 -17.56
CA CYS A 55 0.45 -16.93 -18.15
C CYS A 55 -0.91 -16.24 -18.30
N GLU A 56 -1.34 -15.45 -17.33
CA GLU A 56 -2.66 -14.81 -17.31
C GLU A 56 -2.56 -13.27 -17.08
N PRO A 57 -1.77 -12.53 -17.89
CA PRO A 57 -1.51 -11.10 -17.67
C PRO A 57 -2.77 -10.22 -17.65
N HIS A 58 -3.81 -10.63 -18.37
CA HIS A 58 -5.09 -9.92 -18.44
C HIS A 58 -5.82 -9.82 -17.09
N LEU A 59 -5.49 -10.69 -16.13
CA LEU A 59 -6.03 -10.66 -14.77
C LEU A 59 -5.37 -9.60 -13.87
N PHE A 60 -4.36 -8.87 -14.37
CA PHE A 60 -3.55 -7.94 -13.59
C PHE A 60 -3.38 -6.59 -14.30
N ASN A 61 -3.47 -5.49 -13.55
CA ASN A 61 -3.15 -4.15 -14.06
C ASN A 61 -1.63 -3.92 -13.95
N MET A 62 -0.89 -4.31 -14.99
CA MET A 62 0.58 -4.32 -15.00
C MET A 62 1.23 -2.92 -14.94
N ASP A 63 0.49 -1.90 -15.36
CA ASP A 63 0.89 -0.49 -15.30
C ASP A 63 0.68 0.14 -13.91
N LYS A 64 0.13 -0.61 -12.96
CA LYS A 64 -0.08 -0.21 -11.57
C LYS A 64 0.80 -0.99 -10.61
N SER A 65 0.87 -0.53 -9.38
CA SER A 65 1.50 -1.22 -8.27
C SER A 65 0.59 -1.20 -7.07
N THR A 66 0.73 -2.20 -6.22
CA THR A 66 0.02 -2.33 -4.95
C THR A 66 0.91 -1.80 -3.82
N GLY A 67 0.31 -1.21 -2.79
CA GLY A 67 1.05 -0.72 -1.64
C GLY A 67 0.18 -0.42 -0.44
N SER A 68 0.64 0.53 0.39
CA SER A 68 -0.10 1.08 1.52
C SER A 68 -0.02 2.61 1.53
N PRO A 69 -1.06 3.29 2.06
CA PRO A 69 -0.96 4.71 2.35
C PRO A 69 0.12 4.98 3.41
N PRO A 70 0.59 6.23 3.53
CA PRO A 70 1.43 6.64 4.64
C PRO A 70 0.85 6.31 6.02
N ASP A 71 1.72 5.92 6.94
CA ASP A 71 1.37 5.66 8.33
C ASP A 71 2.43 6.23 9.30
N VAL A 72 2.35 5.85 10.57
CA VAL A 72 3.29 6.29 11.61
C VAL A 72 4.69 5.69 11.45
N PHE A 73 4.84 4.64 10.66
CA PHE A 73 6.09 3.92 10.41
C PHE A 73 6.76 4.39 9.12
N ASP A 74 5.98 4.61 8.05
CA ASP A 74 6.45 5.16 6.78
C ASP A 74 5.60 6.35 6.34
N ALA A 75 6.15 7.55 6.50
CA ALA A 75 5.52 8.81 6.10
C ALA A 75 5.32 8.96 4.58
N ASN A 76 5.98 8.14 3.77
CA ASN A 76 5.82 8.12 2.31
C ASN A 76 4.88 7.00 1.84
N GLY A 77 4.44 6.12 2.75
CA GLY A 77 3.70 4.91 2.40
C GLY A 77 4.55 3.92 1.60
N GLN A 78 4.08 2.68 1.54
CA GLN A 78 4.86 1.60 0.95
C GLN A 78 4.41 1.32 -0.48
N ASN A 79 5.37 0.97 -1.34
CA ASN A 79 5.09 0.42 -2.66
C ASN A 79 5.63 -1.02 -2.70
N TRP A 80 4.74 -1.99 -2.66
CA TRP A 80 5.09 -3.42 -2.60
C TRP A 80 5.50 -4.00 -3.96
N GLY A 81 5.35 -3.23 -5.05
CA GLY A 81 5.92 -3.53 -6.36
C GLY A 81 5.13 -4.51 -7.24
N PHE A 82 4.16 -5.25 -6.69
CA PHE A 82 3.32 -6.19 -7.44
C PHE A 82 2.07 -5.52 -8.04
N PRO A 83 1.53 -6.01 -9.18
CA PRO A 83 0.42 -5.35 -9.87
C PRO A 83 -0.90 -5.47 -9.08
N THR A 84 -1.84 -4.57 -9.30
CA THR A 84 -3.20 -4.73 -8.77
C THR A 84 -3.98 -5.74 -9.62
N TYR A 85 -5.02 -6.35 -9.05
CA TYR A 85 -5.89 -7.26 -9.80
C TYR A 85 -6.85 -6.52 -10.71
N ASN A 86 -7.11 -7.09 -11.89
CA ASN A 86 -8.26 -6.75 -12.71
C ASN A 86 -9.47 -7.57 -12.25
N TRP A 87 -10.12 -7.08 -11.19
CA TRP A 87 -11.24 -7.78 -10.56
C TRP A 87 -12.46 -7.95 -11.46
N ASP A 88 -12.64 -7.10 -12.47
CA ASP A 88 -13.77 -7.23 -13.40
C ASP A 88 -13.53 -8.36 -14.41
N GLU A 89 -12.31 -8.49 -14.94
CA GLU A 89 -11.92 -9.64 -15.77
C GLU A 89 -12.00 -10.95 -14.96
N MET A 90 -11.47 -10.95 -13.73
CA MET A 90 -11.60 -12.11 -12.86
C MET A 90 -13.07 -12.46 -12.54
N ALA A 91 -13.96 -11.47 -12.45
CA ALA A 91 -15.36 -11.77 -12.18
C ALA A 91 -16.08 -12.42 -13.38
N ALA A 92 -15.58 -12.23 -14.61
CA ALA A 92 -16.19 -12.78 -15.82
C ALA A 92 -16.20 -14.31 -15.84
N ASP A 93 -15.25 -14.95 -15.16
CA ASP A 93 -15.16 -16.41 -15.02
C ASP A 93 -15.43 -16.90 -13.58
N ASN A 94 -16.13 -16.06 -12.79
CA ASN A 94 -16.45 -16.31 -11.39
C ASN A 94 -15.19 -16.51 -10.51
N PHE A 95 -14.13 -15.74 -10.76
CA PHE A 95 -12.87 -15.73 -10.02
C PHE A 95 -12.09 -17.04 -10.12
N SER A 96 -12.10 -17.68 -11.29
CA SER A 96 -11.59 -19.05 -11.46
C SER A 96 -10.11 -19.19 -11.05
N TRP A 97 -9.28 -18.17 -11.31
CA TRP A 97 -7.87 -18.12 -10.89
C TRP A 97 -7.70 -18.24 -9.38
N TRP A 98 -8.44 -17.41 -8.61
CA TRP A 98 -8.42 -17.47 -7.15
C TRP A 98 -8.97 -18.80 -6.63
N GLN A 99 -10.02 -19.34 -7.26
CA GLN A 99 -10.53 -20.66 -6.87
C GLN A 99 -9.50 -21.77 -7.09
N ARG A 100 -8.78 -21.78 -8.23
CA ARG A 100 -7.70 -22.76 -8.50
C ARG A 100 -6.61 -22.67 -7.43
N ARG A 101 -6.22 -21.45 -7.06
CA ARG A 101 -5.23 -21.18 -6.02
C ARG A 101 -5.63 -21.80 -4.68
N LEU A 102 -6.87 -21.58 -4.23
CA LEU A 102 -7.38 -22.13 -2.97
C LEU A 102 -7.54 -23.66 -3.01
N ARG A 103 -8.04 -24.24 -4.11
CA ARG A 103 -8.11 -25.70 -4.28
C ARG A 103 -6.74 -26.36 -4.21
N HIS A 104 -5.72 -25.71 -4.78
CA HIS A 104 -4.35 -26.22 -4.70
C HIS A 104 -3.84 -26.19 -3.25
N MET A 105 -4.10 -25.11 -2.52
CA MET A 105 -3.71 -25.00 -1.12
C MET A 105 -4.40 -26.01 -0.19
N ALA A 106 -5.65 -26.38 -0.47
CA ALA A 106 -6.37 -27.40 0.30
C ALA A 106 -5.72 -28.79 0.28
N GLN A 107 -4.77 -29.03 -0.63
CA GLN A 107 -4.00 -30.28 -0.65
C GLN A 107 -3.01 -30.38 0.50
N TYR A 108 -2.66 -29.26 1.14
CA TYR A 108 -1.56 -29.14 2.09
C TYR A 108 -1.98 -28.61 3.46
N PHE A 109 -3.03 -27.78 3.51
CA PHE A 109 -3.42 -27.06 4.71
C PHE A 109 -4.88 -27.35 5.09
N HIS A 110 -5.19 -27.23 6.38
CA HIS A 110 -6.57 -27.30 6.89
C HIS A 110 -7.14 -25.91 7.17
N ALA A 111 -6.28 -24.89 7.19
CA ALA A 111 -6.65 -23.51 7.37
C ALA A 111 -5.70 -22.63 6.53
N TYR A 112 -6.12 -21.41 6.20
CA TYR A 112 -5.22 -20.44 5.56
C TYR A 112 -5.42 -19.04 6.11
N ARG A 113 -4.32 -18.28 6.18
CA ARG A 113 -4.33 -16.83 6.33
C ARG A 113 -4.47 -16.20 4.95
N ILE A 114 -5.45 -15.33 4.76
CA ILE A 114 -5.45 -14.35 3.68
C ILE A 114 -4.61 -13.18 4.17
N ASP A 115 -3.42 -13.04 3.61
CA ASP A 115 -2.61 -11.85 3.79
C ASP A 115 -3.39 -10.63 3.28
N HIS A 116 -3.35 -9.52 4.03
CA HIS A 116 -4.03 -8.28 3.71
C HIS A 116 -5.48 -8.48 3.21
N VAL A 117 -6.35 -9.05 4.05
CA VAL A 117 -7.75 -9.35 3.67
C VAL A 117 -8.52 -8.11 3.21
N LEU A 118 -8.05 -6.93 3.63
CA LEU A 118 -8.52 -5.62 3.19
C LEU A 118 -8.50 -5.49 1.66
N GLY A 119 -7.57 -6.14 0.95
CA GLY A 119 -7.45 -6.16 -0.51
C GLY A 119 -8.70 -6.64 -1.26
N PHE A 120 -9.58 -7.41 -0.59
CA PHE A 120 -10.87 -7.83 -1.14
C PHE A 120 -11.95 -6.75 -1.02
N PHE A 121 -11.80 -5.82 -0.08
CA PHE A 121 -12.64 -4.64 0.06
C PHE A 121 -12.13 -3.53 -0.86
N ARG A 122 -10.83 -3.23 -0.74
CA ARG A 122 -10.13 -2.15 -1.44
C ARG A 122 -8.64 -2.42 -1.43
N ILE A 123 -7.95 -1.87 -2.41
CA ILE A 123 -6.49 -1.92 -2.46
C ILE A 123 -5.92 -0.53 -2.70
N TRP A 124 -4.77 -0.21 -2.12
CA TRP A 124 -4.05 1.01 -2.42
C TRP A 124 -3.33 0.85 -3.76
N GLU A 125 -3.89 1.48 -4.80
CA GLU A 125 -3.38 1.44 -6.17
C GLU A 125 -2.46 2.64 -6.42
N ILE A 126 -1.23 2.35 -6.81
CA ILE A 126 -0.16 3.31 -7.09
C ILE A 126 0.16 3.28 -8.59
N PRO A 127 0.32 4.43 -9.26
CA PRO A 127 0.81 4.46 -10.64
C PRO A 127 2.18 3.79 -10.80
N GLY A 128 2.40 3.03 -11.88
CA GLY A 128 3.60 2.20 -12.05
C GLY A 128 4.93 2.92 -12.20
N ASP A 129 4.92 4.25 -12.35
CA ASP A 129 6.11 5.11 -12.39
C ASP A 129 6.49 5.67 -11.00
N CYS A 130 5.64 5.50 -10.00
CA CYS A 130 5.90 5.91 -8.62
C CYS A 130 6.79 4.87 -7.91
N VAL A 131 7.69 5.36 -7.06
CA VAL A 131 8.63 4.54 -6.28
C VAL A 131 8.24 4.46 -4.81
N THR A 132 7.33 5.33 -4.35
CA THR A 132 6.75 5.33 -2.98
C THR A 132 5.25 5.10 -3.01
N GLY A 133 4.61 4.93 -1.85
CA GLY A 133 3.16 4.80 -1.71
C GLY A 133 2.37 6.11 -1.81
N LEU A 134 3.03 7.28 -1.77
CA LEU A 134 2.38 8.55 -1.47
C LEU A 134 1.38 9.04 -2.54
N GLN A 135 1.60 8.65 -3.80
CA GLN A 135 0.77 9.01 -4.96
C GLN A 135 -0.32 7.97 -5.25
N GLY A 136 -0.59 7.05 -4.32
CA GLY A 136 -1.64 6.06 -4.48
C GLY A 136 -3.03 6.57 -4.04
N HIS A 137 -4.05 5.76 -4.34
CA HIS A 137 -5.41 5.94 -3.87
C HIS A 137 -6.09 4.58 -3.70
N PHE A 138 -7.17 4.51 -2.92
CA PHE A 138 -7.94 3.27 -2.76
C PHE A 138 -8.77 2.94 -4.01
N LYS A 139 -8.77 1.66 -4.39
CA LYS A 139 -9.60 1.11 -5.47
C LYS A 139 -10.30 -0.18 -5.01
N PRO A 140 -11.64 -0.31 -5.21
CA PRO A 140 -12.54 0.72 -5.70
C PRO A 140 -12.69 1.87 -4.69
N SER A 141 -13.11 3.04 -5.17
CA SER A 141 -13.49 4.18 -4.34
C SER A 141 -14.48 5.08 -5.09
N VAL A 142 -15.24 5.85 -4.34
CA VAL A 142 -16.05 6.96 -4.85
C VAL A 142 -15.15 8.19 -4.91
N PRO A 143 -14.82 8.71 -6.11
CA PRO A 143 -13.95 9.86 -6.25
C PRO A 143 -14.64 11.15 -5.78
N ILE A 144 -13.85 12.20 -5.56
CA ILE A 144 -14.34 13.57 -5.47
C ILE A 144 -14.58 14.07 -6.91
N ARG A 145 -15.77 14.58 -7.20
CA ARG A 145 -16.09 15.11 -8.53
C ARG A 145 -15.65 16.56 -8.69
N ARG A 146 -15.28 16.93 -9.93
CA ARG A 146 -15.03 18.34 -10.33
C ARG A 146 -16.13 19.28 -9.80
N SER A 147 -17.39 18.92 -10.01
CA SER A 147 -18.54 19.72 -9.58
C SER A 147 -18.59 19.93 -8.06
N GLU A 148 -18.14 18.96 -7.26
CA GLU A 148 -18.11 19.08 -5.79
C GLU A 148 -17.05 20.09 -5.34
N LEU A 149 -15.92 20.14 -6.05
CA LEU A 149 -14.83 21.11 -5.83
C LEU A 149 -15.28 22.52 -6.22
N GLU A 150 -15.86 22.67 -7.40
CA GLU A 150 -16.33 23.96 -7.91
C GLU A 150 -17.43 24.57 -7.01
N GLN A 151 -18.37 23.75 -6.52
CA GLN A 151 -19.40 24.18 -5.56
C GLN A 151 -18.82 24.67 -4.22
N ARG A 152 -17.59 24.26 -3.89
CA ARG A 152 -16.85 24.72 -2.69
C ARG A 152 -15.92 25.89 -2.98
N GLY A 153 -16.00 26.49 -4.18
CA GLY A 153 -15.17 27.62 -4.60
C GLY A 153 -13.75 27.23 -5.01
N ILE A 154 -13.47 25.93 -5.21
CA ILE A 154 -12.19 25.45 -5.74
C ILE A 154 -12.28 25.41 -7.26
N TRP A 155 -11.54 26.31 -7.92
CA TRP A 155 -11.59 26.48 -9.39
C TRP A 155 -10.25 26.19 -10.08
N ASP A 156 -9.10 26.40 -9.42
CA ASP A 156 -7.78 26.10 -9.99
C ASP A 156 -7.37 24.65 -9.66
N LEU A 157 -7.86 23.72 -10.46
CA LEU A 157 -7.56 22.30 -10.26
C LEU A 157 -6.11 21.98 -10.60
N GLU A 158 -5.49 22.69 -11.55
CA GLU A 158 -4.06 22.51 -11.86
C GLU A 158 -3.19 22.83 -10.65
N ARG A 159 -3.49 23.91 -9.92
CA ARG A 159 -2.80 24.26 -8.67
C ARG A 159 -2.85 23.15 -7.61
N LEU A 160 -3.88 22.31 -7.61
CA LEU A 160 -4.05 21.24 -6.64
C LEU A 160 -3.52 19.89 -7.12
N THR A 161 -3.49 19.65 -8.43
CA THR A 161 -3.05 18.38 -9.02
C THR A 161 -1.62 18.38 -9.56
N GLU A 162 -1.05 19.56 -9.82
CA GLU A 162 0.34 19.70 -10.25
C GLU A 162 1.27 20.03 -9.06
N PRO A 163 2.54 19.59 -9.11
CA PRO A 163 3.54 19.93 -8.11
C PRO A 163 3.60 21.43 -7.80
N TYR A 164 3.35 21.80 -6.54
CA TYR A 164 3.46 23.20 -6.11
C TYR A 164 4.92 23.54 -5.77
N ILE A 165 5.60 24.23 -6.69
CA ILE A 165 7.03 24.55 -6.57
C ILE A 165 7.24 26.07 -6.66
N ARG A 166 7.81 26.63 -5.60
CA ARG A 166 8.09 28.08 -5.46
C ARG A 166 9.52 28.34 -5.04
N GLY A 167 10.07 29.49 -5.42
CA GLY A 167 11.47 29.86 -5.11
C GLY A 167 11.82 29.77 -3.63
N HIS A 168 10.94 30.22 -2.73
CA HIS A 168 11.17 30.12 -1.28
C HIS A 168 11.17 28.67 -0.76
N LEU A 169 10.36 27.78 -1.36
CA LEU A 169 10.36 26.35 -1.04
C LEU A 169 11.66 25.68 -1.51
N LEU A 170 12.17 26.06 -2.69
CA LEU A 170 13.45 25.57 -3.20
C LEU A 170 14.61 26.00 -2.29
N LEU A 171 14.63 27.27 -1.86
CA LEU A 171 15.64 27.78 -0.92
C LEU A 171 15.58 27.03 0.42
N ALA A 172 14.38 26.79 0.96
CA ALA A 172 14.21 26.05 2.21
C ALA A 172 14.69 24.59 2.11
N MET A 173 14.46 23.93 0.95
CA MET A 173 14.78 22.53 0.74
C MET A 173 16.26 22.29 0.39
N PHE A 174 16.81 23.09 -0.53
CA PHE A 174 18.15 22.90 -1.09
C PHE A 174 19.20 23.87 -0.55
N GLY A 175 18.81 24.88 0.23
CA GLY A 175 19.73 25.88 0.77
C GLY A 175 20.46 26.60 -0.37
N LYS A 176 21.78 26.77 -0.25
CA LYS A 176 22.61 27.50 -1.22
C LYS A 176 22.57 26.91 -2.65
N MET A 177 22.21 25.63 -2.79
CA MET A 177 22.18 24.93 -4.08
C MET A 177 20.89 25.15 -4.87
N TRP A 178 19.90 25.86 -4.31
CA TRP A 178 18.56 25.89 -4.90
C TRP A 178 18.54 26.44 -6.34
N GLN A 179 19.41 27.40 -6.65
CA GLN A 179 19.52 27.99 -7.99
C GLN A 179 20.08 27.00 -9.01
N GLU A 180 21.07 26.20 -8.63
CA GLU A 180 21.66 25.15 -9.49
C GLU A 180 20.66 24.02 -9.74
N VAL A 181 19.95 23.60 -8.69
CA VAL A 181 18.86 22.60 -8.80
C VAL A 181 17.76 23.13 -9.72
N ALA A 182 17.34 24.38 -9.54
CA ALA A 182 16.31 25.00 -10.38
C ALA A 182 16.75 25.06 -11.85
N ALA A 183 17.96 25.54 -12.13
CA ALA A 183 18.47 25.64 -13.49
C ALA A 183 18.52 24.28 -14.20
N LYS A 184 18.95 23.23 -13.48
CA LYS A 184 19.16 21.89 -14.05
C LYS A 184 17.87 21.08 -14.20
N TYR A 185 16.98 21.09 -13.21
CA TYR A 185 15.86 20.16 -13.14
C TYR A 185 14.48 20.81 -13.36
N LEU A 186 14.40 22.13 -13.28
CA LEU A 186 13.13 22.86 -13.34
C LEU A 186 13.06 23.80 -14.55
N VAL A 187 11.84 24.25 -14.86
CA VAL A 187 11.53 25.34 -15.78
C VAL A 187 10.70 26.37 -15.02
N GLU A 188 11.13 27.62 -15.05
CA GLU A 188 10.34 28.73 -14.51
C GLU A 188 9.19 29.04 -15.46
N THR A 189 7.95 28.96 -14.96
CA THR A 189 6.74 29.19 -15.76
C THR A 189 6.20 30.61 -15.63
N SER A 190 6.47 31.24 -14.51
CA SER A 190 6.25 32.65 -14.21
C SER A 190 7.17 33.03 -13.06
N GLU A 191 7.31 34.32 -12.75
CA GLU A 191 8.20 34.78 -11.69
C GLU A 191 8.03 33.99 -10.38
N GLY A 192 9.08 33.25 -9.99
CA GLY A 192 9.12 32.45 -8.77
C GLY A 192 8.28 31.16 -8.79
N CYS A 193 7.66 30.80 -9.91
CA CYS A 193 6.91 29.56 -10.13
C CYS A 193 7.72 28.59 -10.98
N PHE A 194 7.82 27.33 -10.53
CA PHE A 194 8.57 26.32 -11.26
C PHE A 194 7.73 25.09 -11.56
N ARG A 195 8.09 24.38 -12.63
CA ARG A 195 7.65 23.02 -12.93
C ARG A 195 8.87 22.13 -13.16
N LEU A 196 8.73 20.83 -12.89
CA LEU A 196 9.76 19.86 -13.27
C LEU A 196 9.91 19.83 -14.80
N ARG A 197 11.15 19.74 -15.30
CA ARG A 197 11.38 19.47 -16.72
C ARG A 197 10.74 18.14 -17.11
N PRO A 198 10.23 17.98 -18.36
CA PRO A 198 9.53 16.76 -18.78
C PRO A 198 10.32 15.47 -18.55
N GLN A 199 11.64 15.50 -18.68
CA GLN A 199 12.51 14.34 -18.45
C GLN A 199 12.64 13.92 -16.96
N TYR A 200 12.10 14.70 -16.02
CA TYR A 200 12.11 14.41 -14.58
C TYR A 200 10.68 14.45 -13.99
N SER A 201 9.66 14.27 -14.82
CA SER A 201 8.26 14.39 -14.39
C SER A 201 7.72 13.14 -13.67
N SER A 202 8.39 12.00 -13.74
CA SER A 202 8.05 10.77 -13.02
C SER A 202 9.00 10.49 -11.87
N GLU A 203 8.53 9.78 -10.84
CA GLU A 203 9.39 9.42 -9.70
C GLU A 203 10.53 8.50 -10.15
N ARG A 204 10.26 7.53 -11.03
CA ARG A 204 11.31 6.69 -11.64
C ARG A 204 12.36 7.50 -12.39
N ALA A 205 11.98 8.50 -13.18
CA ALA A 205 12.95 9.35 -13.88
C ALA A 205 13.83 10.17 -12.93
N ILE A 206 13.30 10.58 -11.77
CA ILE A 206 14.07 11.23 -10.70
C ILE A 206 15.05 10.24 -10.07
N MET A 207 14.61 9.01 -9.79
CA MET A 207 15.48 7.98 -9.23
C MET A 207 16.58 7.51 -10.19
N ASP A 208 16.34 7.62 -11.50
CA ASP A 208 17.30 7.28 -12.55
C ASP A 208 18.38 8.36 -12.79
N ILE A 209 18.38 9.47 -12.03
CA ILE A 209 19.44 10.49 -12.09
C ILE A 209 20.77 9.85 -11.70
N LYS A 210 21.62 9.52 -12.66
CA LYS A 210 22.87 8.76 -12.42
C LYS A 210 23.92 9.56 -11.64
N VAL A 211 24.59 8.86 -10.74
CA VAL A 211 25.91 9.24 -10.21
C VAL A 211 26.94 8.39 -10.95
N ARG A 212 28.09 8.97 -11.36
CA ARG A 212 29.13 8.17 -12.03
C ARG A 212 29.66 7.12 -11.05
N GLU A 213 29.93 5.92 -11.56
CA GLU A 213 30.73 4.93 -10.84
C GLU A 213 32.06 5.60 -10.45
N ASP A 214 32.51 5.37 -9.21
CA ASP A 214 33.69 5.99 -8.57
C ASP A 214 33.56 7.48 -8.20
N SER A 215 32.35 8.03 -8.14
CA SER A 215 32.13 9.38 -7.59
C SER A 215 32.54 9.45 -6.10
N PRO A 216 33.17 10.56 -5.65
CA PRO A 216 33.43 10.77 -4.23
C PRO A 216 32.15 10.69 -3.38
N HIS A 217 32.28 10.21 -2.14
CA HIS A 217 31.14 10.04 -1.22
C HIS A 217 30.26 11.28 -1.09
N TRP A 218 30.88 12.47 -0.97
CA TRP A 218 30.14 13.73 -0.85
C TRP A 218 29.25 14.02 -2.07
N LEU A 219 29.66 13.60 -3.28
CA LEU A 219 28.88 13.80 -4.52
C LEU A 219 27.70 12.81 -4.58
N VAL A 220 27.90 11.59 -4.06
CA VAL A 220 26.83 10.60 -3.91
C VAL A 220 25.79 11.15 -2.94
N GLU A 221 26.20 11.59 -1.74
CA GLU A 221 25.30 12.17 -0.74
C GLU A 221 24.54 13.39 -1.23
N GLU A 222 25.23 14.29 -1.94
CA GLU A 222 24.62 15.47 -2.56
C GLU A 222 23.57 15.06 -3.61
N THR A 223 23.88 14.08 -4.45
CA THR A 223 22.92 13.59 -5.46
C THR A 223 21.71 12.91 -4.81
N GLU A 224 21.91 12.10 -3.77
CA GLU A 224 20.78 11.50 -3.02
C GLU A 224 19.94 12.56 -2.31
N ARG A 225 20.55 13.65 -1.81
CA ARG A 225 19.82 14.80 -1.30
C ARG A 225 18.99 15.48 -2.39
N VAL A 226 19.56 15.66 -3.59
CA VAL A 226 18.85 16.22 -4.74
C VAL A 226 17.68 15.33 -5.16
N ARG A 227 17.89 14.01 -5.31
CA ARG A 227 16.81 13.05 -5.66
C ARG A 227 15.67 13.09 -4.64
N ARG A 228 15.99 13.04 -3.34
CA ARG A 228 14.98 13.14 -2.27
C ARG A 228 14.19 14.45 -2.35
N GLY A 229 14.87 15.57 -2.57
CA GLY A 229 14.20 16.87 -2.72
C GLY A 229 13.30 16.94 -3.96
N LEU A 230 13.78 16.48 -5.12
CA LEU A 230 12.97 16.43 -6.34
C LEU A 230 11.75 15.53 -6.19
N LEU A 231 11.89 14.40 -5.50
CA LEU A 231 10.79 13.49 -5.18
C LEU A 231 9.74 14.19 -4.29
N GLN A 232 10.19 14.88 -3.22
CA GLN A 232 9.31 15.68 -2.37
C GLN A 232 8.57 16.79 -3.16
N LEU A 233 9.25 17.47 -4.09
CA LEU A 233 8.61 18.45 -4.95
C LEU A 233 7.53 17.80 -5.83
N ARG A 234 7.84 16.68 -6.48
CA ARG A 234 6.89 15.92 -7.33
C ARG A 234 5.66 15.46 -6.57
N GLN A 235 5.82 15.18 -5.27
CA GLN A 235 4.78 14.72 -4.37
C GLN A 235 4.00 15.85 -3.68
N ASN A 236 4.39 17.11 -3.89
CA ASN A 236 3.78 18.27 -3.25
C ASN A 236 2.49 18.71 -3.96
N VAL A 237 1.48 17.85 -3.91
CA VAL A 237 0.14 18.04 -4.47
C VAL A 237 -0.92 17.91 -3.38
N CYS A 238 -2.11 18.47 -3.60
CA CYS A 238 -3.26 18.30 -2.69
C CYS A 238 -4.19 17.17 -3.15
N LEU A 239 -4.39 17.06 -4.47
CA LEU A 239 -5.28 16.11 -5.11
C LEU A 239 -4.52 15.31 -6.17
N LEU A 240 -4.89 14.06 -6.33
CA LEU A 240 -4.51 13.19 -7.43
C LEU A 240 -5.64 13.20 -8.44
N ARG A 241 -5.31 13.32 -9.73
CA ARG A 241 -6.31 13.23 -10.81
C ARG A 241 -6.38 11.81 -11.32
N ASP A 242 -7.59 11.32 -11.57
CA ASP A 242 -7.76 10.04 -12.25
C ASP A 242 -7.18 10.10 -13.67
N PRO A 243 -6.40 9.11 -14.12
CA PRO A 243 -5.80 9.12 -15.45
C PRO A 243 -6.82 8.91 -16.58
N THR A 244 -8.00 8.37 -16.28
CA THR A 244 -9.05 8.04 -17.25
C THR A 244 -10.25 8.97 -17.18
N ASP A 245 -10.66 9.39 -15.97
CA ASP A 245 -11.78 10.28 -15.73
C ASP A 245 -11.29 11.68 -15.32
N LYS A 246 -11.38 12.65 -16.25
CA LYS A 246 -10.91 14.02 -16.04
C LYS A 246 -11.67 14.80 -14.96
N ASP A 247 -12.80 14.29 -14.50
CA ASP A 247 -13.65 14.89 -13.48
C ASP A 247 -13.61 14.15 -12.15
N ALA A 248 -12.73 13.13 -12.03
CA ALA A 248 -12.50 12.39 -10.80
C ALA A 248 -11.15 12.76 -10.14
N PHE A 249 -11.21 12.98 -8.83
CA PHE A 249 -10.07 13.37 -8.00
C PHE A 249 -10.02 12.57 -6.71
N TYR A 250 -8.81 12.35 -6.20
CA TYR A 250 -8.55 11.66 -4.93
C TYR A 250 -7.69 12.56 -4.05
N PRO A 251 -8.02 12.76 -2.77
CA PRO A 251 -7.16 13.53 -1.88
C PRO A 251 -5.85 12.77 -1.62
N ARG A 252 -4.72 13.47 -1.54
CA ARG A 252 -3.46 12.88 -1.06
C ARG A 252 -3.64 12.52 0.43
N PHE A 253 -3.23 11.32 0.85
CA PHE A 253 -3.53 10.80 2.20
C PHE A 253 -3.14 11.72 3.36
N ASN A 254 -2.00 12.40 3.28
CA ASN A 254 -1.57 13.36 4.29
C ASN A 254 -1.58 14.80 3.74
N LEU A 255 -2.63 15.20 3.01
CA LEU A 255 -2.63 16.49 2.30
C LEU A 255 -2.34 17.68 3.23
N MET A 256 -2.84 17.68 4.46
CA MET A 256 -2.71 18.78 5.41
C MET A 256 -1.29 19.00 5.92
N SER A 257 -0.40 17.99 5.80
CA SER A 257 1.02 18.16 6.12
C SER A 257 1.82 18.82 4.99
N SER A 258 1.31 18.80 3.75
CA SER A 258 2.01 19.34 2.57
C SER A 258 2.15 20.86 2.61
N THR A 259 3.21 21.39 2.00
CA THR A 259 3.35 22.84 1.81
C THR A 259 2.34 23.33 0.76
N SER A 260 2.00 22.51 -0.24
CA SER A 260 0.95 22.81 -1.23
C SER A 260 -0.37 23.19 -0.56
N TYR A 261 -0.82 22.43 0.44
CA TYR A 261 -2.02 22.76 1.23
C TYR A 261 -1.83 23.97 2.13
N LYS A 262 -0.68 24.07 2.80
CA LYS A 262 -0.38 25.18 3.72
C LYS A 262 -0.39 26.55 3.03
N GLU A 263 -0.14 26.59 1.72
CA GLU A 263 -0.19 27.81 0.90
C GLU A 263 -1.52 28.02 0.16
N CYS A 264 -2.54 27.19 0.39
CA CYS A 264 -3.91 27.50 -0.02
C CYS A 264 -4.53 28.58 0.88
N ASP A 265 -5.53 29.29 0.36
CA ASP A 265 -6.33 30.20 1.17
C ASP A 265 -7.19 29.44 2.21
N ALA A 266 -7.77 30.18 3.16
CA ALA A 266 -8.55 29.59 4.25
C ALA A 266 -9.79 28.82 3.76
N GLY A 267 -10.46 29.31 2.72
CA GLY A 267 -11.66 28.66 2.16
C GLY A 267 -11.31 27.30 1.56
N TRP A 268 -10.26 27.25 0.73
CA TRP A 268 -9.78 26.00 0.15
C TRP A 268 -9.27 25.03 1.19
N LYS A 269 -8.55 25.51 2.22
CA LYS A 269 -8.09 24.66 3.33
C LYS A 269 -9.25 23.95 4.01
N SER A 270 -10.29 24.70 4.40
CA SER A 270 -11.48 24.12 5.05
C SER A 270 -12.21 23.14 4.13
N ALA A 271 -12.37 23.46 2.85
CA ALA A 271 -13.03 22.59 1.88
C ALA A 271 -12.25 21.28 1.64
N LEU A 272 -10.93 21.36 1.46
CA LEU A 272 -10.06 20.20 1.22
C LEU A 272 -9.96 19.30 2.44
N ALA A 273 -9.85 19.87 3.65
CA ALA A 273 -9.85 19.08 4.89
C ALA A 273 -11.16 18.31 5.07
N TRP A 274 -12.30 18.96 4.81
CA TRP A 274 -13.60 18.27 4.88
C TRP A 274 -13.71 17.14 3.85
N LEU A 275 -13.30 17.40 2.60
CA LEU A 275 -13.34 16.41 1.52
C LEU A 275 -12.40 15.22 1.78
N HIS A 276 -11.24 15.49 2.37
CA HIS A 276 -10.31 14.45 2.82
C HIS A 276 -10.96 13.52 3.84
N ASP A 277 -11.55 14.08 4.89
CA ASP A 277 -12.16 13.28 5.96
C ASP A 277 -13.40 12.54 5.45
N ASP A 278 -14.16 13.15 4.54
CA ASP A 278 -15.26 12.48 3.86
C ASP A 278 -14.79 11.30 3.01
N TYR A 279 -13.73 11.50 2.22
CA TYR A 279 -13.18 10.50 1.33
C TYR A 279 -12.62 9.28 2.07
N TYR A 280 -11.91 9.45 3.18
CA TYR A 280 -11.25 8.33 3.86
C TYR A 280 -12.10 7.63 4.92
N TYR A 281 -13.08 8.32 5.51
CA TYR A 281 -13.77 7.82 6.70
C TYR A 281 -15.29 7.76 6.58
N ARG A 282 -15.89 8.24 5.48
CA ARG A 282 -17.36 8.32 5.35
C ARG A 282 -17.90 7.71 4.06
N ARG A 283 -17.52 8.23 2.89
CA ARG A 283 -18.23 7.92 1.63
C ARG A 283 -17.95 6.56 1.01
N GLN A 284 -17.02 5.77 1.57
CA GLN A 284 -16.50 4.56 0.92
C GLN A 284 -17.08 3.25 1.45
N GLU A 285 -17.75 3.29 2.60
CA GLU A 285 -18.18 2.10 3.34
C GLU A 285 -19.04 1.15 2.49
N GLU A 286 -19.98 1.70 1.71
CA GLU A 286 -20.87 0.91 0.85
C GLU A 286 -20.12 0.24 -0.31
N VAL A 287 -19.25 0.97 -1.01
CA VAL A 287 -18.52 0.43 -2.16
C VAL A 287 -17.52 -0.64 -1.73
N TRP A 288 -16.87 -0.46 -0.58
CA TRP A 288 -15.92 -1.44 -0.04
C TRP A 288 -16.61 -2.70 0.47
N ARG A 289 -17.75 -2.56 1.16
CA ARG A 289 -18.60 -3.71 1.53
C ARG A 289 -19.07 -4.47 0.30
N ALA A 290 -19.59 -3.77 -0.72
CA ALA A 290 -20.06 -4.39 -1.96
C ALA A 290 -18.94 -5.13 -2.71
N SER A 291 -17.75 -4.51 -2.76
CA SER A 291 -16.55 -5.12 -3.34
C SER A 291 -16.21 -6.45 -2.66
N ALA A 292 -16.16 -6.48 -1.33
CA ALA A 292 -15.88 -7.69 -0.58
C ALA A 292 -16.97 -8.76 -0.76
N MET A 293 -18.25 -8.38 -0.68
CA MET A 293 -19.38 -9.31 -0.85
C MET A 293 -19.50 -9.88 -2.26
N ARG A 294 -18.96 -9.20 -3.28
CA ARG A 294 -18.86 -9.74 -4.64
C ARG A 294 -17.82 -10.86 -4.76
N LYS A 295 -16.76 -10.83 -3.92
CA LYS A 295 -15.57 -11.70 -4.06
C LYS A 295 -15.53 -12.79 -2.99
N LEU A 296 -15.56 -12.41 -1.71
CA LEU A 296 -15.28 -13.30 -0.59
C LEU A 296 -16.23 -14.52 -0.55
N PRO A 297 -17.57 -14.39 -0.67
CA PRO A 297 -18.46 -15.56 -0.59
C PRO A 297 -18.11 -16.66 -1.60
N VAL A 298 -17.73 -16.28 -2.82
CA VAL A 298 -17.32 -17.24 -3.86
C VAL A 298 -16.06 -17.99 -3.42
N LEU A 299 -15.09 -17.29 -2.85
CA LEU A 299 -13.79 -17.85 -2.48
C LEU A 299 -13.86 -18.70 -1.20
N LEU A 300 -14.65 -18.28 -0.22
CA LEU A 300 -14.85 -19.03 1.03
C LEU A 300 -15.57 -20.36 0.79
N GLY A 301 -16.41 -20.46 -0.24
CA GLY A 301 -17.11 -21.69 -0.62
C GLY A 301 -16.28 -22.69 -1.43
N VAL A 302 -15.01 -22.42 -1.72
CA VAL A 302 -14.19 -23.27 -2.60
C VAL A 302 -13.69 -24.53 -1.90
N THR A 303 -13.43 -24.44 -0.59
CA THR A 303 -12.78 -25.50 0.20
C THR A 303 -13.33 -25.49 1.62
N ASP A 304 -13.24 -26.61 2.33
CA ASP A 304 -13.61 -26.70 3.75
C ASP A 304 -12.53 -26.16 4.71
N MET A 305 -11.46 -25.53 4.19
CA MET A 305 -10.41 -24.96 5.04
C MET A 305 -10.95 -23.80 5.89
N LEU A 306 -10.50 -23.71 7.15
CA LEU A 306 -10.78 -22.55 8.00
C LEU A 306 -10.08 -21.30 7.46
N VAL A 307 -10.83 -20.21 7.33
CA VAL A 307 -10.32 -18.96 6.75
C VAL A 307 -10.00 -17.93 7.81
N CYS A 308 -8.75 -17.51 7.86
CA CYS A 308 -8.27 -16.44 8.72
C CYS A 308 -7.94 -15.21 7.87
N GLY A 309 -8.59 -14.08 8.11
CA GLY A 309 -8.24 -12.82 7.47
C GLY A 309 -7.23 -12.05 8.31
N GLU A 310 -6.13 -11.59 7.70
CA GLU A 310 -5.32 -10.56 8.35
C GLU A 310 -5.94 -9.18 8.11
N ASP A 311 -6.52 -8.65 9.19
CA ASP A 311 -7.27 -7.40 9.27
C ASP A 311 -6.50 -6.34 10.09
N LEU A 312 -5.20 -6.14 9.83
CA LEU A 312 -4.39 -5.12 10.50
C LEU A 312 -4.25 -3.85 9.64
N GLY A 313 -3.74 -2.78 10.25
CA GLY A 313 -3.48 -1.51 9.58
C GLY A 313 -4.71 -0.61 9.46
N PHE A 314 -4.91 0.02 8.30
CA PHE A 314 -5.99 0.98 8.07
C PHE A 314 -7.32 0.26 7.75
N VAL A 315 -8.02 -0.18 8.80
CA VAL A 315 -9.25 -1.00 8.71
C VAL A 315 -10.52 -0.12 8.64
N PRO A 316 -11.30 -0.17 7.55
CA PRO A 316 -12.62 0.49 7.46
C PRO A 316 -13.67 -0.07 8.42
N ALA A 317 -14.70 0.72 8.73
CA ALA A 317 -15.76 0.32 9.65
C ALA A 317 -16.59 -0.86 9.14
N CYS A 318 -16.68 -1.05 7.82
CA CYS A 318 -17.42 -2.13 7.18
C CYS A 318 -16.72 -3.49 7.29
N VAL A 319 -15.41 -3.53 7.57
CA VAL A 319 -14.64 -4.78 7.55
C VAL A 319 -15.04 -5.74 8.67
N PRO A 320 -15.04 -5.34 9.96
CA PRO A 320 -15.39 -6.27 11.04
C PRO A 320 -16.80 -6.89 10.89
N PRO A 321 -17.86 -6.13 10.55
CA PRO A 321 -19.18 -6.72 10.29
C PRO A 321 -19.20 -7.73 9.14
N VAL A 322 -18.52 -7.43 8.02
CA VAL A 322 -18.45 -8.37 6.88
C VAL A 322 -17.69 -9.63 7.26
N MET A 323 -16.56 -9.51 7.97
CA MET A 323 -15.81 -10.67 8.44
C MET A 323 -16.66 -11.54 9.38
N GLN A 324 -17.41 -10.92 10.30
CA GLN A 324 -18.32 -11.64 11.19
C GLN A 324 -19.44 -12.34 10.43
N GLU A 325 -20.09 -11.65 9.48
CA GLU A 325 -21.17 -12.18 8.64
C GLU A 325 -20.72 -13.40 7.83
N LEU A 326 -19.49 -13.36 7.32
CA LEU A 326 -18.92 -14.43 6.50
C LEU A 326 -18.16 -15.49 7.33
N GLY A 327 -18.08 -15.34 8.65
CA GLY A 327 -17.39 -16.28 9.53
C GLY A 327 -15.86 -16.32 9.37
N LEU A 328 -15.24 -15.23 8.91
CA LEU A 328 -13.78 -15.12 8.86
C LEU A 328 -13.20 -14.93 10.26
N VAL A 329 -12.11 -15.64 10.54
CA VAL A 329 -11.34 -15.48 11.77
C VAL A 329 -10.39 -14.30 11.62
N GLY A 330 -10.52 -13.27 12.45
CA GLY A 330 -9.62 -12.11 12.45
C GLY A 330 -8.25 -12.39 13.09
N LEU A 331 -7.33 -11.44 13.02
CA LEU A 331 -6.00 -11.52 13.62
C LEU A 331 -5.82 -10.44 14.71
N ARG A 332 -5.37 -10.84 15.89
CA ARG A 332 -5.06 -9.89 16.98
C ARG A 332 -3.63 -10.06 17.42
N ILE A 333 -2.78 -9.13 16.99
CA ILE A 333 -1.40 -9.02 17.45
C ILE A 333 -1.40 -8.14 18.70
N GLN A 334 -0.96 -8.68 19.83
CA GLN A 334 -1.05 -7.99 21.11
C GLN A 334 -0.37 -6.61 21.09
N ARG A 335 0.76 -6.49 20.39
CA ARG A 335 1.58 -5.27 20.27
C ARG A 335 1.18 -4.34 19.13
N MET A 336 0.08 -4.62 18.44
CA MET A 336 -0.49 -3.75 17.42
C MET A 336 -1.89 -3.32 17.88
N SER A 337 -1.95 -2.53 18.95
CA SER A 337 -3.23 -2.04 19.43
C SER A 337 -3.83 -1.03 18.45
N THR A 338 -5.12 -1.22 18.17
CA THR A 338 -5.92 -0.29 17.37
C THR A 338 -6.54 0.82 18.22
N GLU A 339 -6.43 0.74 19.55
CA GLU A 339 -6.95 1.75 20.47
C GLU A 339 -5.97 2.92 20.61
N PRO A 340 -6.38 4.17 20.34
CA PRO A 340 -5.51 5.33 20.48
C PRO A 340 -4.90 5.42 21.88
N GLY A 341 -3.57 5.57 21.95
CA GLY A 341 -2.83 5.69 23.21
C GLY A 341 -2.62 4.39 23.97
N ARG A 342 -3.03 3.23 23.44
CA ARG A 342 -2.66 1.92 23.99
C ARG A 342 -1.54 1.28 23.20
N GLU A 343 -0.55 0.78 23.92
CA GLU A 343 0.55 0.01 23.35
C GLU A 343 0.17 -1.46 23.15
N PHE A 344 -0.68 -2.01 24.03
CA PHE A 344 -1.10 -3.41 23.99
C PHE A 344 -2.61 -3.57 23.97
N ASN A 345 -3.06 -4.51 23.17
CA ASN A 345 -4.40 -5.06 23.25
C ASN A 345 -4.57 -5.94 24.49
N THR A 346 -5.80 -6.00 25.04
CA THR A 346 -6.14 -6.82 26.20
C THR A 346 -6.74 -8.15 25.74
N PRO A 347 -6.07 -9.31 25.93
CA PRO A 347 -6.54 -10.60 25.40
C PRO A 347 -7.91 -11.04 25.93
N SER A 348 -8.28 -10.66 27.17
CA SER A 348 -9.59 -10.99 27.73
C SER A 348 -10.76 -10.26 27.03
N ALA A 349 -10.48 -9.24 26.23
CA ALA A 349 -11.47 -8.50 25.45
C ALA A 349 -11.58 -9.00 23.99
N TYR A 350 -10.81 -10.03 23.62
CA TYR A 350 -10.82 -10.54 22.25
C TYR A 350 -12.15 -11.23 21.90
N PRO A 351 -12.73 -10.94 20.73
CA PRO A 351 -13.86 -11.71 20.21
C PRO A 351 -13.48 -13.18 20.01
N TYR A 352 -14.49 -14.06 20.00
CA TYR A 352 -14.26 -15.50 19.85
C TYR A 352 -13.55 -15.88 18.53
N LEU A 353 -13.94 -15.26 17.42
CA LEU A 353 -13.41 -15.55 16.08
C LEU A 353 -12.13 -14.76 15.78
N VAL A 354 -11.09 -14.94 16.59
CA VAL A 354 -9.76 -14.38 16.31
C VAL A 354 -8.63 -15.37 16.57
N VAL A 355 -7.56 -15.25 15.78
CA VAL A 355 -6.25 -15.79 16.11
C VAL A 355 -5.49 -14.73 16.91
N ALA A 356 -5.19 -15.03 18.17
CA ALA A 356 -4.38 -14.15 19.02
C ALA A 356 -2.90 -14.55 18.95
N SER A 357 -2.01 -13.56 18.82
CA SER A 357 -0.56 -13.79 18.87
C SER A 357 0.15 -12.62 19.58
N PRO A 358 1.23 -12.88 20.35
CA PRO A 358 2.05 -11.81 20.92
C PRO A 358 2.86 -11.02 19.86
N SER A 359 3.09 -11.62 18.69
CA SER A 359 3.92 -11.07 17.61
C SER A 359 3.52 -11.65 16.24
N CYS A 360 3.93 -11.00 15.15
CA CYS A 360 4.00 -11.61 13.82
C CYS A 360 5.43 -11.54 13.27
N HIS A 361 5.61 -11.98 12.02
CA HIS A 361 6.90 -11.94 11.32
C HIS A 361 7.26 -10.53 10.82
N ASP A 362 6.27 -9.63 10.68
CA ASP A 362 6.47 -8.24 10.24
C ASP A 362 6.95 -7.31 11.36
N VAL A 363 7.14 -7.82 12.58
CA VAL A 363 7.63 -7.02 13.71
C VAL A 363 8.76 -7.73 14.43
N LEU A 364 9.55 -6.93 15.15
CA LEU A 364 10.61 -7.41 16.03
C LEU A 364 10.13 -8.55 16.92
N THR A 365 10.95 -9.58 17.10
CA THR A 365 10.68 -10.65 18.07
C THR A 365 10.44 -10.07 19.46
N THR A 366 9.67 -10.79 20.31
CA THR A 366 9.37 -10.34 21.69
C THR A 366 10.64 -10.03 22.49
N ARG A 367 11.71 -10.81 22.28
CA ARG A 367 12.99 -10.58 22.96
C ARG A 367 13.68 -9.32 22.45
N ALA A 368 13.76 -9.11 21.14
CA ALA A 368 14.38 -7.92 20.56
C ALA A 368 13.64 -6.66 21.02
N TRP A 369 12.31 -6.66 20.92
CA TRP A 369 11.48 -5.55 21.39
C TRP A 369 11.66 -5.25 22.89
N SER A 370 11.80 -6.28 23.73
CA SER A 370 12.03 -6.10 25.17
C SER A 370 13.40 -5.51 25.51
N VAL A 371 14.41 -5.73 24.67
CA VAL A 371 15.79 -5.25 24.90
C VAL A 371 15.98 -3.85 24.33
N ASP A 372 15.44 -3.60 23.14
CA ASP A 372 15.61 -2.32 22.44
C ASP A 372 14.79 -1.17 23.02
N GLY A 373 13.91 -1.45 24.00
CA GLY A 373 13.24 -0.44 24.81
C GLY A 373 12.59 0.68 23.99
N ARG A 374 11.33 0.50 23.59
CA ARG A 374 10.53 1.49 22.85
C ARG A 374 10.98 1.75 21.40
N ALA A 375 11.53 0.76 20.71
CA ALA A 375 11.54 0.80 19.25
C ALA A 375 10.08 0.67 18.76
N GLN A 376 9.56 1.73 18.15
CA GLN A 376 8.27 1.72 17.45
C GLN A 376 8.21 0.49 16.52
N PRO A 377 7.02 -0.13 16.34
CA PRO A 377 6.87 -1.27 15.44
C PRO A 377 7.36 -0.92 14.02
N GLN A 378 8.62 -1.21 13.68
CA GLN A 378 9.06 -1.15 12.30
C GLN A 378 8.42 -2.33 11.59
N GLN A 379 7.44 -2.08 10.72
CA GLN A 379 7.11 -3.03 9.65
C GLN A 379 8.21 -2.90 8.61
N GLY A 380 8.91 -4.02 8.36
CA GLY A 380 10.00 -4.13 7.40
C GLY A 380 9.53 -4.15 5.96
#